data_AF-A0A0P0W7M7-F1
#
_entry.id   AF-A0A0P0W7M7-F1
#
_cell.length_a   1.000
_cell.length_b   1.000
_cell.length_c   1.000
_cell.angle_alpha   90.00
_cell.angle_beta   90.00
_cell.angle_gamma   90.00
#
_symmetry.space_group_name_H-M   'P 1'
#
loop_
_entity.id
_entity.type
_entity.pdbx_description
1 polymer ?
#
loop_
_entity_poly.entity_id
_entity_poly.type
_entity_poly.pdbx_seq_one_letter_code
_entity_poly.pdbx_strand_id
1 'polypeptide(L)'
;MWDVISNETASDVARQCLEDGSPTSGRRAARSGEAASSSAGAPAAAVGQESEPRCYRAAALLARLALGRESSDNISVVVIDLKGRG
;
A
#
# COMPACT_ATOMS: atom_id res chain seq x y z
N MET A 1 14.56 11.40 -3.89
CA MET A 1 13.16 11.41 -3.38
C MET A 1 12.75 12.79 -2.85
N TRP A 2 13.39 13.31 -1.81
CA TRP A 2 13.01 14.59 -1.17
C TRP A 2 13.40 15.85 -1.96
N ASP A 3 14.27 15.69 -2.95
CA ASP A 3 14.58 16.67 -3.99
C ASP A 3 13.35 17.02 -4.84
N VAL A 4 12.46 16.05 -5.05
CA VAL A 4 11.28 16.21 -5.92
C VAL A 4 9.96 15.98 -5.21
N ILE A 5 9.88 15.45 -4.00
CA ILE A 5 8.61 15.24 -3.27
C ILE A 5 8.69 15.90 -1.91
N SER A 6 7.66 16.65 -1.48
CA SER A 6 7.61 17.24 -0.14
C SER A 6 7.21 16.22 0.92
N ASN A 7 7.57 16.48 2.18
CA ASN A 7 7.16 15.67 3.34
C ASN A 7 5.64 15.48 3.41
N GLU A 8 4.87 16.54 3.11
CA GLU A 8 3.40 16.52 3.11
C GLU A 8 2.88 15.56 2.04
N THR A 9 3.32 15.73 0.78
CA THR A 9 2.92 14.84 -0.32
C THR A 9 3.29 13.39 -0.05
N ALA A 10 4.50 13.14 0.47
CA ALA A 10 4.93 11.78 0.78
C ALA A 10 4.06 11.13 1.87
N SER A 11 3.73 11.88 2.91
CA SER A 11 2.87 11.43 4.00
C SER A 11 1.45 11.14 3.53
N ASP A 12 0.88 12.00 2.69
CA ASP A 12 -0.48 11.85 2.19
C ASP A 12 -0.62 10.67 1.24
N VAL A 13 0.33 10.49 0.32
CA VAL A 13 0.39 9.31 -0.57
C VAL A 13 0.51 8.02 0.24
N ALA A 14 1.37 8.00 1.26
CA ALA A 14 1.51 6.84 2.13
C ALA A 14 0.20 6.55 2.88
N ARG A 15 -0.42 7.56 3.53
CA ARG A 15 -1.68 7.40 4.26
C ARG A 15 -2.80 6.87 3.37
N GLN A 16 -2.99 7.43 2.17
CA GLN A 16 -4.02 6.99 1.24
C GLN A 16 -3.83 5.51 0.87
N CYS A 17 -2.61 5.11 0.50
CA CYS A 17 -2.30 3.72 0.17
C CYS A 17 -2.54 2.76 1.34
N LEU A 18 -2.25 3.21 2.57
CA LEU A 18 -2.48 2.45 3.79
C LEU A 18 -3.98 2.37 4.16
N GLU A 19 -4.78 3.38 3.81
CA GLU A 19 -6.21 3.45 4.11
C GLU A 19 -7.09 2.74 3.06
N ASP A 20 -6.69 2.76 1.79
CA ASP A 20 -7.39 2.10 0.68
C ASP A 20 -7.56 0.59 0.88
N GLY A 21 -6.66 -0.03 1.64
CA GLY A 21 -6.74 -1.45 1.98
C GLY A 21 -7.49 -1.75 3.27
N SER A 22 -7.98 -0.76 4.03
CA SER A 22 -8.73 -1.01 5.25
C SER A 22 -10.07 -1.68 4.93
N PRO A 23 -10.43 -2.82 5.57
CA PRO A 23 -11.72 -3.48 5.35
C PRO A 23 -12.92 -2.58 5.67
N THR A 24 -12.71 -1.47 6.38
CA THR A 24 -13.74 -0.46 6.67
C THR A 24 -14.11 0.42 5.46
N SER A 25 -13.23 0.55 4.46
CA SER A 25 -13.50 1.36 3.25
C SER A 25 -14.18 0.54 2.13
N GLY A 26 -13.92 -0.77 2.06
CA GLY A 26 -14.45 -1.67 1.03
C GLY A 26 -15.90 -2.14 1.23
N ARG A 27 -16.47 -2.01 2.44
CA ARG A 27 -17.82 -2.52 2.75
C ARG A 27 -18.95 -1.73 2.06
N ARG A 28 -18.64 -0.55 1.50
CA ARG A 28 -19.57 0.25 0.69
C ARG A 28 -19.54 -0.07 -0.81
N ALA A 29 -18.50 -0.77 -1.30
CA ALA A 29 -18.36 -1.14 -2.72
C ALA A 29 -18.62 -2.63 -3.01
N ALA A 30 -18.51 -3.52 -2.02
CA ALA A 30 -18.58 -4.98 -2.22
C ALA A 30 -20.00 -5.60 -2.18
N ARG A 31 -21.07 -4.83 -2.39
CA ARG A 31 -22.45 -5.37 -2.44
C ARG A 31 -22.91 -5.77 -3.85
N SER A 32 -21.97 -5.87 -4.80
CA SER A 32 -22.23 -6.16 -6.20
C SER A 32 -21.15 -7.09 -6.73
N GLY A 33 -21.35 -8.41 -6.67
CA GLY A 33 -20.37 -9.36 -7.21
C GLY A 33 -20.46 -10.75 -6.59
N GLU A 34 -21.43 -11.51 -7.08
CA GLU A 34 -21.73 -12.90 -6.72
C GLU A 34 -20.77 -13.87 -7.42
N ALA A 35 -20.49 -14.99 -6.73
CA ALA A 35 -20.12 -16.31 -7.24
C ALA A 35 -18.68 -16.62 -7.74
N ALA A 36 -18.08 -17.60 -7.04
CA ALA A 36 -17.55 -18.86 -7.56
C ALA A 36 -16.03 -19.14 -7.45
N SER A 37 -15.79 -20.34 -6.91
CA SER A 37 -14.68 -21.28 -7.18
C SER A 37 -13.50 -21.31 -6.21
N SER A 38 -13.63 -22.32 -5.34
CA SER A 38 -12.63 -23.10 -4.62
C SER A 38 -11.49 -23.66 -5.49
N SER A 39 -10.25 -23.62 -4.97
CA SER A 39 -9.31 -24.75 -5.07
C SER A 39 -8.23 -24.65 -3.98
N ALA A 40 -7.83 -25.83 -3.48
CA ALA A 40 -7.04 -26.06 -2.28
C ALA A 40 -5.52 -25.97 -2.49
N GLY A 41 -4.77 -25.56 -1.46
CA GLY A 41 -3.31 -25.74 -1.43
C GLY A 41 -2.58 -25.02 -0.29
N ALA A 42 -2.32 -25.76 0.80
CA ALA A 42 -1.31 -25.59 1.88
C ALA A 42 -1.27 -24.31 2.76
N PRO A 43 -1.21 -24.43 4.11
CA PRO A 43 -1.06 -23.28 5.00
C PRO A 43 0.41 -22.91 5.13
N ALA A 44 0.90 -21.99 4.30
CA ALA A 44 2.16 -21.31 4.54
C ALA A 44 1.90 -20.08 5.43
N ALA A 45 2.22 -20.21 6.72
CA ALA A 45 2.51 -19.14 7.67
C ALA A 45 1.63 -17.87 7.58
N ALA A 46 0.60 -17.81 8.43
CA ALA A 46 -0.05 -16.56 8.81
C ALA A 46 0.94 -15.65 9.57
N VAL A 47 1.74 -14.87 8.83
CA VAL A 47 2.69 -13.87 9.35
C VAL A 47 2.42 -12.56 8.60
N GLY A 48 1.88 -11.55 9.28
CA GLY A 48 1.94 -10.13 8.86
C GLY A 48 1.19 -9.68 7.59
N GLN A 49 0.33 -10.52 7.01
CA GLN A 49 -0.14 -10.43 5.62
C GLN A 49 -0.97 -9.17 5.25
N GLU A 50 -1.43 -8.39 6.21
CA GLU A 50 -2.22 -7.17 5.94
C GLU A 50 -1.37 -5.91 5.71
N SER A 51 -0.18 -5.83 6.30
CA SER A 51 0.64 -4.60 6.25
C SER A 51 1.52 -4.57 5.00
N GLU A 52 2.06 -5.72 4.59
CA GLU A 52 3.00 -5.85 3.48
C GLU A 52 2.45 -5.36 2.12
N PRO A 53 1.22 -5.71 1.66
CA PRO A 53 0.74 -5.22 0.37
C PRO A 53 0.46 -3.72 0.35
N ARG A 54 0.00 -3.13 1.47
CA ARG A 54 -0.32 -1.70 1.56
C ARG A 54 0.95 -0.85 1.63
N CYS A 55 1.92 -1.27 2.46
CA CYS A 55 3.23 -0.61 2.56
C CYS A 55 4.00 -0.72 1.24
N TYR A 56 3.99 -1.89 0.60
CA TYR A 56 4.59 -2.08 -0.71
C TYR A 56 3.97 -1.15 -1.77
N ARG A 57 2.63 -1.05 -1.83
CA ARG A 57 1.93 -0.15 -2.76
C ARG A 57 2.34 1.31 -2.52
N ALA A 58 2.38 1.74 -1.26
CA ALA A 58 2.80 3.08 -0.89
C ALA A 58 4.25 3.37 -1.34
N ALA A 59 5.18 2.47 -1.02
CA ALA A 59 6.59 2.60 -1.39
C ALA A 59 6.78 2.65 -2.91
N ALA A 60 6.13 1.74 -3.64
CA ALA A 60 6.19 1.70 -5.10
C ALA A 60 5.59 2.97 -5.74
N LEU A 61 4.50 3.51 -5.18
CA LEU A 61 3.89 4.74 -5.70
C LEU A 61 4.79 5.95 -5.46
N LEU A 62 5.39 6.09 -4.28
CA LEU A 62 6.35 7.15 -3.98
C LEU A 62 7.59 7.09 -4.89
N ALA A 63 8.12 5.88 -5.13
CA ALA A 63 9.24 5.70 -6.04
C ALA A 63 8.87 6.11 -7.48
N ARG A 64 7.71 5.68 -7.98
CA ARG A 64 7.20 6.09 -9.30
C ARG A 64 6.95 7.59 -9.39
N LEU A 65 6.43 8.22 -8.33
CA LEU A 65 6.21 9.66 -8.28
C LEU A 65 7.53 10.42 -8.36
N ALA A 66 8.59 9.95 -7.68
CA ALA A 66 9.90 10.58 -7.73
C ALA A 66 10.53 10.45 -9.13
N LEU A 67 10.43 9.28 -9.76
CA LEU A 67 10.89 9.06 -11.13
C LEU A 67 10.13 9.94 -12.14
N GLY A 68 8.80 10.03 -12.01
CA GLY A 68 7.96 10.85 -12.88
C GLY A 68 8.16 12.36 -12.70
N ARG A 69 8.82 12.79 -11.62
CA ARG A 69 9.20 14.18 -11.36
C ARG A 69 10.68 14.45 -11.64
N GLU A 70 11.32 13.57 -12.41
CA GLU A 70 12.69 13.73 -12.91
C GLU A 70 13.77 13.73 -11.79
N SER A 71 13.53 12.98 -10.70
CA SER A 71 14.59 12.64 -9.73
C SER A 71 15.75 11.98 -10.47
N SER A 72 16.95 12.57 -10.37
CA SER A 72 18.17 12.08 -11.05
C SER A 72 19.11 11.30 -10.13
N ASP A 73 18.72 11.08 -8.87
CA ASP A 73 19.46 10.33 -7.86
C ASP A 73 18.84 8.94 -7.59
N ASN A 74 19.58 8.09 -6.89
CA ASN A 74 19.12 6.81 -6.36
C ASN A 74 17.91 7.01 -5.42
N ILE A 75 16.87 6.21 -5.61
CA ILE A 75 15.64 6.29 -4.80
C ILE A 75 15.50 5.02 -3.96
N SER A 76 15.51 5.19 -2.64
CA SER A 76 15.12 4.15 -1.68
C SER A 76 13.93 4.66 -0.87
N VAL A 77 12.89 3.84 -0.75
CA VAL A 77 11.66 4.18 -0.03
C VAL A 77 11.30 3.02 0.90
N VAL A 78 11.19 3.31 2.19
CA VAL A 78 10.66 2.37 3.19
C VAL A 78 9.41 3.01 3.79
N VAL A 79 8.30 2.27 3.79
CA VAL A 79 7.03 2.69 4.39
C VAL A 79 6.73 1.80 5.59
N ILE A 80 6.46 2.43 6.73
CA ILE A 80 6.16 1.76 7.99
C ILE A 80 4.73 2.15 8.38
N ASP A 81 3.79 1.20 8.36
CA ASP A 81 2.45 1.42 8.94
C ASP A 81 2.54 1.31 10.47
N LEU A 82 2.26 2.42 11.15
CA LEU A 82 2.26 2.50 12.62
C LEU A 82 0.88 2.22 13.23
N LYS A 83 -0.16 2.01 12.41
CA LYS A 83 -1.49 1.65 12.93
C LYS A 83 -1.45 0.21 13.43
N GLY A 84 -1.65 0.02 14.73
CA GLY A 84 -1.81 -1.31 15.34
C GLY A 84 -3.10 -1.97 14.86
N ARG A 85 -3.05 -2.70 13.74
CA ARG A 85 -4.13 -3.56 13.25
C ARG A 85 -4.00 -4.93 13.93
N GLY A 86 -4.37 -4.96 15.21
CA GLY A 86 -4.57 -6.17 16.01
C GLY A 86 -6.04 -6.44 16.26
#